data_AF-A0A7S2LPE0-F1
#
_entry.id   AF-A0A7S2LPE0-F1
#
_cell.length_a   1.000
_cell.length_b   1.000
_cell.length_c   1.000
_cell.angle_alpha   90.00
_cell.angle_beta   90.00
_cell.angle_gamma   90.00
#
_symmetry.space_group_name_H-M   'P 1'
#
loop_
_entity.id
_entity.type
_entity.pdbx_description
1 polymer ?
#
loop_
_entity_poly.entity_id
_entity_poly.type
_entity_poly.pdbx_seq_one_letter_code
_entity_poly.pdbx_strand_id
1 'polypeptide(L)'
;MRLVGRNYRMVVLTAPWFAAVAGFMAGLQPAGVEWRWFSFHPLLMTLGFVGMMANGVMVKKLGGYTNTKIHAKLSLAGMFMALGGLYVIYTNKEWYGRKHFTSVHSKAGMLVLIGCVLVGTAGTVFLHPDWGVSKYNQTIRFWHKWLARAVVLLGWCTCFAGLQQICYDNMFMAFYGLPLLALVPVTVVP
;
A
#
# COMPACT_ATOMS: atom_id res chain seq x y z
N MET A 1 3.25 27.73 6.74
CA MET A 1 3.68 26.33 6.43
C MET A 1 4.32 25.55 7.61
N ARG A 2 4.77 26.16 8.72
CA ARG A 2 5.48 25.43 9.80
C ARG A 2 4.61 24.51 10.69
N LEU A 3 3.31 24.78 10.84
CA LEU A 3 2.40 23.95 11.67
C LEU A 3 2.09 22.56 11.08
N VAL A 4 2.31 22.38 9.78
CA VAL A 4 2.08 21.12 9.08
C VAL A 4 3.15 20.07 9.45
N GLY A 5 4.38 20.49 9.77
CA GLY A 5 5.51 19.56 9.93
C GLY A 5 5.45 18.62 11.15
N ARG A 6 4.83 19.04 12.26
CA ARG A 6 4.83 18.23 13.51
C ARG A 6 3.88 17.04 13.43
N ASN A 7 2.72 17.22 12.79
CA ASN A 7 1.71 16.17 12.66
C ASN A 7 2.16 15.06 11.71
N TYR A 8 2.94 15.38 10.67
CA TYR A 8 3.43 14.38 9.71
C TYR A 8 4.38 13.37 10.35
N ARG A 9 5.21 13.78 11.32
CA ARG A 9 6.16 12.87 11.98
C ARG A 9 5.44 11.77 12.77
N MET A 10 4.41 12.14 13.52
CA MET A 10 3.62 11.17 14.29
C MET A 10 2.94 10.19 13.35
N VAL A 11 2.28 10.67 12.30
CA VAL A 11 1.61 9.80 11.33
C VAL A 11 2.60 8.89 10.61
N VAL A 12 3.79 9.40 10.27
CA VAL A 12 4.83 8.59 9.60
C VAL A 12 5.35 7.47 10.50
N LEU A 13 5.42 7.70 11.81
CA LEU A 13 5.85 6.68 12.77
C LEU A 13 4.74 5.69 13.12
N THR A 14 3.48 6.10 13.16
CA THR A 14 2.37 5.24 13.60
C THR A 14 1.76 4.39 12.49
N ALA A 15 1.78 4.87 11.23
CA ALA A 15 1.18 4.14 10.11
C ALA A 15 1.80 2.75 9.84
N PRO A 16 3.13 2.53 9.90
CA PRO A 16 3.70 1.19 9.75
C PRO A 16 3.27 0.24 10.88
N TRP A 17 3.20 0.74 12.12
CA TRP A 17 2.76 -0.04 13.27
C TRP A 17 1.30 -0.45 13.14
N PHE A 18 0.43 0.50 12.77
CA PHE A 18 -0.96 0.19 12.46
C PHE A 18 -1.04 -0.88 11.36
N ALA A 19 -0.31 -0.71 10.25
CA ALA A 19 -0.33 -1.66 9.15
C ALA A 19 0.16 -3.06 9.55
N ALA A 20 1.17 -3.15 10.42
CA ALA A 20 1.68 -4.41 10.94
C ALA A 20 0.63 -5.12 11.81
N VAL A 21 0.06 -4.40 12.78
CA VAL A 21 -0.96 -4.94 13.70
C VAL A 21 -2.23 -5.33 12.94
N ALA A 22 -2.76 -4.42 12.13
CA ALA A 22 -3.98 -4.64 11.36
C ALA A 22 -3.80 -5.76 10.32
N GLY A 23 -2.63 -5.81 9.65
CA GLY A 23 -2.29 -6.88 8.71
C GLY A 23 -2.15 -8.25 9.39
N PHE A 24 -1.53 -8.29 10.57
CA PHE A 24 -1.41 -9.51 11.37
C PHE A 24 -2.78 -10.01 11.83
N MET A 25 -3.60 -9.11 12.41
CA MET A 25 -4.97 -9.44 12.83
C MET A 25 -5.85 -9.89 11.65
N ALA A 26 -5.69 -9.31 10.47
CA ALA A 26 -6.38 -9.75 9.25
C ALA A 26 -5.92 -11.15 8.80
N GLY A 27 -4.65 -11.49 9.00
CA GLY A 27 -4.12 -12.83 8.75
C GLY A 27 -4.68 -13.92 9.66
N LEU A 28 -5.22 -13.54 10.83
CA LEU A 28 -5.88 -14.43 11.79
C LEU A 28 -7.39 -14.56 11.56
N GLN A 29 -7.92 -14.05 10.44
CA GLN A 29 -9.34 -14.16 10.11
C GLN A 29 -9.65 -15.42 9.28
N PRO A 30 -10.83 -16.05 9.49
CA PRO A 30 -11.81 -15.77 10.56
C PRO A 30 -11.27 -16.15 11.96
N ALA A 31 -11.85 -15.58 13.02
CA ALA A 31 -11.40 -15.80 14.40
C ALA A 31 -11.28 -17.30 14.77
N GLY A 32 -10.23 -17.65 15.52
CA GLY A 32 -9.93 -19.02 15.93
C GLY A 32 -9.09 -19.83 14.93
N VAL A 33 -8.67 -19.20 13.83
CA VAL A 33 -7.79 -19.82 12.83
C VAL A 33 -6.32 -19.58 13.17
N GLU A 34 -5.51 -20.64 13.06
CA GLU A 34 -4.05 -20.57 13.19
C GLU A 34 -3.37 -19.86 12.02
N TRP A 35 -2.17 -19.32 12.27
CA TRP A 35 -1.35 -18.69 11.25
C TRP A 35 -0.98 -19.69 10.16
N ARG A 36 -1.33 -19.39 8.91
CA ARG A 36 -1.14 -20.28 7.75
C ARG A 36 -0.54 -19.52 6.58
N TRP A 37 -0.22 -20.22 5.50
CA TRP A 37 0.36 -19.59 4.31
C TRP A 37 -0.46 -18.41 3.80
N PHE A 38 -1.79 -18.56 3.69
CA PHE A 38 -2.69 -17.47 3.34
C PHE A 38 -2.55 -16.24 4.24
N SER A 39 -2.25 -16.38 5.53
CA SER A 39 -2.16 -15.28 6.50
C SER A 39 -1.09 -14.24 6.13
N PHE A 40 -0.04 -14.65 5.39
CA PHE A 40 0.95 -13.72 4.88
C PHE A 40 0.39 -12.77 3.81
N HIS A 41 -0.67 -13.14 3.08
CA HIS A 41 -1.26 -12.28 2.05
C HIS A 41 -1.82 -10.97 2.63
N PRO A 42 -2.81 -10.97 3.54
CA PRO A 42 -3.34 -9.73 4.11
C PRO A 42 -2.29 -8.95 4.90
N LEU A 43 -1.34 -9.63 5.56
CA LEU A 43 -0.21 -8.98 6.23
C LEU A 43 0.65 -8.18 5.24
N LEU A 44 1.13 -8.84 4.18
CA LEU A 44 2.00 -8.22 3.19
C LEU A 44 1.29 -7.12 2.40
N MET A 45 0.02 -7.32 2.04
CA MET A 45 -0.77 -6.30 1.34
C MET A 45 -1.00 -5.07 2.21
N THR A 46 -1.31 -5.26 3.50
CA THR A 46 -1.51 -4.14 4.44
C THR A 46 -0.19 -3.42 4.71
N LEU A 47 0.90 -4.14 5.01
CA LEU A 47 2.22 -3.55 5.18
C LEU A 47 2.69 -2.81 3.92
N GLY A 48 2.45 -3.36 2.74
CA GLY A 48 2.85 -2.76 1.47
C GLY A 48 2.12 -1.45 1.17
N PHE A 49 0.78 -1.51 1.07
CA PHE A 49 -0.02 -0.35 0.64
C PHE A 49 -0.30 0.66 1.76
N VAL A 50 -0.58 0.19 2.98
CA VAL A 50 -0.94 1.04 4.11
C VAL A 50 0.28 1.46 4.90
N GLY A 51 1.23 0.56 5.12
CA GLY A 51 2.47 0.86 5.83
C GLY A 51 3.44 1.63 4.94
N MET A 52 4.06 0.95 3.98
CA MET A 52 5.24 1.45 3.30
C MET A 52 4.92 2.51 2.24
N MET A 53 3.99 2.24 1.30
CA MET A 53 3.70 3.18 0.22
C MET A 53 3.03 4.46 0.71
N ALA A 54 2.07 4.37 1.63
CA ALA A 54 1.44 5.55 2.24
C ALA A 54 2.49 6.46 2.90
N ASN A 55 3.41 5.87 3.67
CA ASN A 55 4.52 6.61 4.27
C ASN A 55 5.46 7.19 3.23
N GLY A 56 5.75 6.46 2.16
CA GLY A 56 6.50 6.97 1.04
C GLY A 56 5.89 8.27 0.50
N VAL A 57 4.57 8.30 0.29
CA VAL A 57 3.86 9.50 -0.19
C VAL A 57 3.95 10.66 0.81
N MET A 58 3.74 10.40 2.11
CA MET A 58 3.82 11.43 3.15
C MET A 58 5.23 12.00 3.31
N VAL A 59 6.25 11.14 3.32
CA VAL A 59 7.66 11.57 3.38
C VAL A 59 8.00 12.41 2.15
N LYS A 60 7.48 12.07 0.96
CA LYS A 60 7.74 12.85 -0.25
C LYS A 60 7.22 14.29 -0.15
N LYS A 61 6.10 14.53 0.56
CA LYS A 61 5.53 15.86 0.79
C LYS A 61 6.43 16.77 1.63
N LEU A 62 7.35 16.21 2.42
CA LEU A 62 8.34 16.99 3.17
C LEU A 62 9.39 17.67 2.27
N GLY A 63 9.46 17.29 0.98
CA GLY A 63 10.37 17.89 0.01
C GLY A 63 11.85 17.57 0.26
N GLY A 64 12.71 17.99 -0.66
CA GLY A 64 14.16 17.77 -0.56
C GLY A 64 14.67 16.42 -1.08
N TYR A 65 15.99 16.36 -1.27
CA TYR A 65 16.69 15.22 -1.87
C TYR A 65 16.60 13.95 -1.01
N THR A 66 16.96 14.05 0.27
CA THR A 66 16.94 12.91 1.22
C THR A 66 15.56 12.27 1.33
N ASN A 67 14.51 13.07 1.51
CA ASN A 67 13.14 12.56 1.60
C ASN A 67 12.67 11.93 0.28
N THR A 68 13.18 12.39 -0.87
CA THR A 68 12.89 11.75 -2.17
C THR A 68 13.49 10.36 -2.27
N LYS A 69 14.71 10.14 -1.74
CA LYS A 69 15.31 8.80 -1.69
C LYS A 69 14.59 7.88 -0.70
N ILE A 70 14.20 8.42 0.46
CA ILE A 70 13.42 7.64 1.45
C ILE A 70 12.06 7.24 0.85
N HIS A 71 11.37 8.16 0.17
CA HIS A 71 10.15 7.87 -0.59
C HIS A 71 10.35 6.70 -1.55
N ALA A 72 11.39 6.75 -2.40
CA ALA A 72 11.68 5.68 -3.35
C ALA A 72 11.91 4.33 -2.65
N LYS A 73 12.72 4.30 -1.58
CA LYS A 73 12.99 3.07 -0.81
C LYS A 73 11.73 2.49 -0.17
N LEU A 74 10.92 3.33 0.49
CA LEU A 74 9.66 2.90 1.11
C LEU A 74 8.67 2.39 0.05
N SER A 75 8.49 3.12 -1.05
CA SER A 75 7.58 2.71 -2.12
C SER A 75 8.03 1.40 -2.79
N LEU A 76 9.33 1.20 -3.02
CA LEU A 76 9.87 -0.05 -3.55
C LEU A 76 9.71 -1.21 -2.56
N ALA A 77 10.01 -1.00 -1.28
CA ALA A 77 9.79 -2.01 -0.25
C ALA A 77 8.30 -2.42 -0.19
N GLY A 78 7.39 -1.45 -0.24
CA GLY A 78 5.97 -1.72 -0.32
C GLY A 78 5.55 -2.48 -1.57
N MET A 79 6.15 -2.17 -2.73
CA MET A 79 5.90 -2.87 -3.99
C MET A 79 6.33 -4.34 -3.89
N PHE A 80 7.52 -4.61 -3.35
CA PHE A 80 7.99 -5.99 -3.14
C PHE A 80 7.12 -6.74 -2.13
N MET A 81 6.65 -6.09 -1.06
CA MET A 81 5.68 -6.70 -0.14
C MET A 81 4.38 -7.05 -0.87
N ALA A 82 3.83 -6.14 -1.68
CA ALA A 82 2.61 -6.39 -2.43
C ALA A 82 2.76 -7.53 -3.45
N LEU A 83 3.90 -7.60 -4.16
CA LEU A 83 4.23 -8.71 -5.05
C LEU A 83 4.40 -10.04 -4.29
N GLY A 84 5.03 -10.01 -3.12
CA GLY A 84 5.09 -11.16 -2.22
C GLY A 84 3.70 -11.62 -1.77
N GLY A 85 2.81 -10.67 -1.44
CA GLY A 85 1.41 -10.94 -1.14
C GLY A 85 0.68 -11.61 -2.31
N LEU A 86 0.92 -11.17 -3.55
CA LEU A 86 0.37 -11.81 -4.76
C LEU A 86 0.89 -13.25 -4.90
N TYR A 87 2.19 -13.46 -4.74
CA TYR A 87 2.80 -14.78 -4.78
C TYR A 87 2.16 -15.74 -3.77
N VAL A 88 1.98 -15.28 -2.51
CA VAL A 88 1.34 -16.05 -1.45
C VAL A 88 -0.08 -16.46 -1.84
N ILE A 89 -0.94 -15.53 -2.26
CA ILE A 89 -2.33 -15.88 -2.60
C ILE A 89 -2.43 -16.75 -3.84
N TYR A 90 -1.53 -16.56 -4.81
CA TYR A 90 -1.48 -17.38 -6.02
C TYR A 90 -1.15 -18.82 -5.66
N THR A 91 -0.02 -19.05 -4.99
CA THR A 91 0.42 -20.40 -4.58
C THR A 91 -0.56 -21.07 -3.62
N ASN A 92 -1.15 -20.31 -2.68
CA ASN A 92 -2.20 -20.84 -1.81
C ASN A 92 -3.39 -21.37 -2.63
N LYS A 93 -3.82 -20.65 -3.67
CA LYS A 93 -4.94 -21.10 -4.51
C LYS A 93 -4.60 -22.33 -5.35
N GLU A 94 -3.38 -22.42 -5.86
CA GLU A 94 -2.88 -23.61 -6.56
C GLU A 94 -2.97 -24.86 -5.69
N TRP A 95 -2.47 -24.79 -4.45
CA TRP A 95 -2.49 -25.94 -3.51
C TRP A 95 -3.89 -26.45 -3.19
N TYR A 96 -4.92 -25.60 -3.26
CA TYR A 96 -6.31 -25.96 -2.99
C TYR A 96 -7.18 -26.04 -4.26
N GLY A 97 -6.58 -26.03 -5.46
CA GLY A 97 -7.31 -26.14 -6.73
C GLY A 97 -8.36 -25.03 -6.95
N ARG A 98 -8.11 -23.82 -6.44
CA ARG A 98 -9.07 -22.70 -6.50
C ARG A 98 -8.79 -21.82 -7.73
N LYS A 99 -9.86 -21.37 -8.40
CA LYS A 99 -9.75 -20.44 -9.54
C LYS A 99 -9.14 -19.09 -9.13
N HIS A 100 -8.30 -18.54 -10.01
CA HIS A 100 -7.67 -17.23 -9.85
C HIS A 100 -8.53 -16.09 -10.40
N PHE A 101 -8.35 -14.89 -9.83
CA PHE A 101 -8.89 -13.63 -10.36
C PHE A 101 -10.40 -13.59 -10.67
N THR A 102 -11.21 -14.37 -9.95
CA THR A 102 -12.66 -14.47 -10.20
C THR A 102 -13.47 -13.40 -9.47
N SER A 103 -13.08 -13.00 -8.26
CA SER A 103 -13.82 -12.04 -7.43
C SER A 103 -13.50 -10.59 -7.80
N VAL A 104 -14.41 -9.65 -7.47
CA VAL A 104 -14.20 -8.21 -7.67
C VAL A 104 -12.91 -7.74 -6.97
N HIS A 105 -12.70 -8.15 -5.72
CA HIS A 105 -11.46 -7.89 -4.97
C HIS A 105 -10.21 -8.34 -5.75
N SER A 106 -10.19 -9.56 -6.28
CA SER A 106 -9.02 -10.08 -6.98
C SER A 106 -8.74 -9.39 -8.33
N LYS A 107 -9.79 -8.94 -9.03
CA LYS A 107 -9.66 -8.15 -10.27
C LYS A 107 -9.13 -6.75 -9.98
N ALA A 108 -9.69 -6.08 -8.97
CA ALA A 108 -9.21 -4.78 -8.51
C ALA A 108 -7.76 -4.86 -8.00
N GLY A 109 -7.42 -5.89 -7.23
CA GLY A 109 -6.05 -6.13 -6.75
C GLY A 109 -5.05 -6.33 -7.88
N MET A 110 -5.41 -7.05 -8.94
CA MET A 110 -4.54 -7.17 -10.11
C MET A 110 -4.32 -5.81 -10.79
N LEU A 111 -5.37 -5.01 -10.98
CA LEU A 111 -5.26 -3.66 -11.54
C LEU A 111 -4.34 -2.77 -10.68
N VAL A 112 -4.51 -2.80 -9.36
CA VAL A 112 -3.66 -2.06 -8.40
C VAL A 112 -2.20 -2.50 -8.51
N LEU A 113 -1.92 -3.81 -8.58
CA LEU A 113 -0.56 -4.33 -8.68
C LEU A 113 0.12 -3.95 -9.99
N ILE A 114 -0.59 -4.04 -11.12
CA ILE A 114 -0.10 -3.55 -12.41
C ILE A 114 0.21 -2.05 -12.32
N GLY A 115 -0.73 -1.27 -11.80
CA GLY A 115 -0.53 0.17 -11.58
C GLY A 115 0.67 0.47 -10.68
N CYS A 116 0.85 -0.30 -9.61
CA CYS A 116 1.96 -0.20 -8.67
C CYS A 116 3.31 -0.44 -9.35
N VAL A 117 3.43 -1.51 -10.13
CA VAL A 117 4.65 -1.82 -10.89
C VAL A 117 4.94 -0.73 -11.91
N LEU A 118 3.92 -0.26 -12.65
CA LEU A 118 4.10 0.80 -13.65
C LEU A 118 4.57 2.12 -13.00
N VAL A 119 3.90 2.60 -11.96
CA VAL A 119 4.29 3.87 -11.30
C VAL A 119 5.61 3.73 -10.54
N GLY A 120 5.89 2.56 -9.95
CA GLY A 120 7.15 2.25 -9.27
C GLY A 120 8.34 2.23 -10.23
N THR A 121 8.22 1.51 -11.34
CA THR A 121 9.24 1.51 -12.41
C THR A 121 9.40 2.89 -13.01
N ALA A 122 8.31 3.62 -13.27
CA ALA A 122 8.39 4.99 -13.78
C ALA A 122 9.12 5.93 -12.81
N GLY A 123 8.87 5.79 -11.51
CA GLY A 123 9.58 6.53 -10.45
C GLY A 123 11.08 6.24 -10.45
N THR A 124 11.45 4.96 -10.53
CA THR A 124 12.86 4.50 -10.47
C THR A 124 13.64 4.83 -11.75
N VAL A 125 13.05 4.63 -12.93
CA VAL A 125 13.74 4.79 -14.22
C VAL A 125 13.75 6.25 -14.68
N PHE A 126 12.62 6.94 -14.60
CA PHE A 126 12.51 8.30 -15.15
C PHE A 126 12.76 9.38 -14.11
N LEU A 127 12.37 9.19 -12.85
CA LEU A 127 12.30 10.27 -11.86
C LEU A 127 13.31 10.18 -10.71
N HIS A 128 14.12 9.12 -10.64
CA HIS A 128 15.10 8.96 -9.56
C HIS A 128 16.07 10.14 -9.53
N PRO A 129 16.35 10.75 -8.36
CA PRO A 129 17.12 12.01 -8.31
C PRO A 129 18.57 11.85 -8.80
N ASP A 130 19.14 10.66 -8.66
CA ASP A 130 20.53 10.40 -9.05
C ASP A 130 20.64 10.09 -10.56
N TRP A 131 19.91 9.07 -11.03
CA TRP A 131 20.08 8.48 -12.36
C TRP A 131 18.83 8.56 -13.26
N GLY A 132 17.75 9.21 -12.82
CA GLY A 132 16.51 9.25 -13.58
C GLY A 132 16.72 9.96 -14.93
N VAL A 133 16.43 9.27 -16.03
CA VAL A 133 16.70 9.76 -17.39
C VAL A 133 15.91 11.03 -17.75
N SER A 134 14.77 11.24 -17.09
CA SER A 134 13.87 12.38 -17.30
C SER A 134 13.55 13.08 -15.99
N LYS A 135 14.51 13.13 -15.05
CA LYS A 135 14.27 13.57 -13.67
C LYS A 135 13.76 15.01 -13.53
N TYR A 136 13.92 15.88 -14.52
CA TYR A 136 13.40 17.26 -14.46
C TYR A 136 12.08 17.47 -15.22
N ASN A 137 11.56 16.44 -15.90
CA ASN A 137 10.35 16.54 -16.71
C ASN A 137 9.10 16.72 -15.80
N GLN A 138 8.47 17.89 -15.89
CA GLN A 138 7.31 18.24 -15.05
C GLN A 138 6.06 17.44 -15.39
N THR A 139 5.85 17.09 -16.65
CA THR A 139 4.71 16.30 -17.10
C THR A 139 4.76 14.89 -16.51
N ILE A 140 5.91 14.23 -16.55
CA ILE A 140 6.08 12.88 -15.95
C ILE A 140 5.89 12.95 -14.43
N ARG A 141 6.44 13.98 -13.77
CA ARG A 141 6.26 14.20 -12.32
C ARG A 141 4.79 14.41 -11.94
N PHE A 142 4.06 15.17 -12.75
CA PHE A 142 2.63 15.42 -12.55
C PHE A 142 1.84 14.11 -12.60
N TRP A 143 2.00 13.32 -13.66
CA TRP A 143 1.29 12.06 -13.83
C TRP A 143 1.72 11.01 -12.81
N HIS A 144 3.02 10.87 -12.52
CA HIS A 144 3.51 9.97 -11.49
C HIS A 144 2.87 10.27 -10.13
N LYS A 145 2.79 11.55 -9.74
CA LYS A 145 2.17 11.98 -8.48
C LYS A 145 0.70 11.55 -8.40
N TRP A 146 -0.08 11.84 -9.44
CA TRP A 146 -1.53 11.57 -9.41
C TRP A 146 -1.86 10.09 -9.56
N LEU A 147 -1.20 9.39 -10.48
CA LEU A 147 -1.38 7.95 -10.67
C LEU A 147 -0.95 7.17 -9.41
N ALA A 148 0.19 7.52 -8.80
CA ALA A 148 0.63 6.84 -7.58
C ALA A 148 -0.38 7.02 -6.43
N ARG A 149 -0.96 8.22 -6.28
CA ARG A 149 -2.01 8.47 -5.26
C ARG A 149 -3.28 7.66 -5.54
N ALA A 150 -3.71 7.60 -6.80
CA ALA A 150 -4.86 6.80 -7.20
C ALA A 150 -4.62 5.30 -6.93
N VAL A 151 -3.43 4.78 -7.26
CA VAL A 151 -3.03 3.39 -6.99
C VAL A 151 -3.03 3.08 -5.49
N VAL A 152 -2.46 3.96 -4.66
CA VAL A 152 -2.45 3.77 -3.20
C VAL A 152 -3.87 3.76 -2.63
N LEU A 153 -4.71 4.72 -3.03
CA LEU A 153 -6.10 4.78 -2.58
C LEU A 153 -6.90 3.54 -3.00
N LEU A 154 -6.79 3.13 -4.27
CA LEU A 154 -7.44 1.92 -4.75
C LEU A 154 -6.90 0.66 -4.06
N GLY A 155 -5.60 0.64 -3.73
CA GLY A 155 -4.98 -0.41 -2.92
C GLY A 155 -5.61 -0.50 -1.53
N TRP A 156 -5.86 0.62 -0.85
CA TRP A 156 -6.55 0.63 0.44
C TRP A 156 -7.98 0.11 0.34
N CYS A 157 -8.74 0.58 -0.65
CA CYS A 157 -10.09 0.07 -0.92
C CYS A 157 -10.07 -1.44 -1.20
N THR A 158 -9.07 -1.91 -1.93
CA THR A 158 -8.91 -3.34 -2.24
C THR A 158 -8.57 -4.16 -0.99
N CYS A 159 -7.66 -3.67 -0.13
CA CYS A 159 -7.36 -4.31 1.15
C CYS A 159 -8.61 -4.41 2.04
N PHE A 160 -9.39 -3.33 2.14
CA PHE A 160 -10.64 -3.32 2.90
C PHE A 160 -11.67 -4.30 2.30
N ALA A 161 -11.85 -4.31 0.99
CA ALA A 161 -12.75 -5.26 0.31
C ALA A 161 -12.29 -6.72 0.49
N GLY A 162 -10.98 -6.98 0.55
CA GLY A 162 -10.43 -8.30 0.85
C GLY A 162 -10.73 -8.71 2.29
N LEU A 163 -10.61 -7.77 3.23
CA LEU A 163 -10.95 -8.00 4.64
C LEU A 163 -12.44 -8.34 4.81
N GLN A 164 -13.34 -7.65 4.10
CA GLN A 164 -14.78 -7.96 4.11
C GLN A 164 -15.11 -9.39 3.65
N GLN A 165 -14.26 -10.02 2.82
CA GLN A 165 -14.49 -11.39 2.36
C GLN A 165 -14.13 -12.45 3.43
N ILE A 166 -13.33 -12.09 4.43
CA ILE A 166 -12.80 -13.04 5.43
C ILE A 166 -13.19 -12.69 6.87
N CYS A 167 -13.64 -11.46 7.12
CA CYS A 167 -14.02 -10.96 8.43
C CYS A 167 -15.48 -10.52 8.47
N TYR A 168 -16.22 -11.04 9.45
CA TYR A 168 -17.62 -10.67 9.71
C TYR A 168 -17.78 -9.75 10.94
N ASP A 169 -16.68 -9.44 11.64
CA ASP A 169 -16.71 -8.58 12.82
C ASP A 169 -16.68 -7.09 12.42
N ASN A 170 -17.82 -6.42 12.61
CA ASN A 170 -17.97 -5.00 12.32
C ASN A 170 -17.02 -4.11 13.13
N MET A 171 -16.66 -4.50 14.37
CA MET A 171 -15.71 -3.73 15.17
C MET A 171 -14.31 -3.78 14.58
N PHE A 172 -13.86 -4.96 14.15
CA PHE A 172 -12.56 -5.07 13.48
C PHE A 172 -12.54 -4.36 12.13
N MET A 173 -13.63 -4.44 11.37
CA MET A 173 -13.79 -3.67 10.13
C MET A 173 -13.69 -2.15 10.38
N ALA A 174 -14.32 -1.64 11.43
CA ALA A 174 -14.23 -0.23 11.80
C ALA A 174 -12.82 0.17 12.27
N PHE A 175 -12.17 -0.66 13.08
CA PHE A 175 -10.78 -0.48 13.51
C PHE A 175 -9.82 -0.41 12.33
N TYR A 176 -10.02 -1.24 11.30
CA TYR A 176 -9.21 -1.22 10.08
C TYR A 176 -9.54 0.00 9.21
N GLY A 177 -10.83 0.32 9.02
CA GLY A 177 -11.29 1.33 8.06
C GLY A 177 -11.11 2.79 8.51
N LEU A 178 -11.40 3.11 9.77
CA LEU A 178 -11.36 4.50 10.26
C LEU A 178 -9.98 5.16 10.15
N PRO A 179 -8.86 4.50 10.51
CA PRO A 179 -7.54 5.06 10.30
C PRO A 179 -7.22 5.32 8.82
N LEU A 180 -7.66 4.45 7.91
CA LEU A 180 -7.46 4.65 6.47
C LEU A 180 -8.19 5.91 5.98
N LEU A 181 -9.43 6.11 6.42
CA LEU A 181 -10.18 7.33 6.10
C LEU A 181 -9.49 8.58 6.65
N ALA A 182 -8.98 8.52 7.88
CA ALA A 182 -8.22 9.62 8.48
C ALA A 182 -6.90 9.91 7.75
N LEU A 183 -6.31 8.92 7.07
CA LEU A 183 -5.09 9.08 6.27
C LEU A 183 -5.33 9.68 4.87
N VAL A 184 -6.57 9.72 4.37
CA VAL A 184 -6.89 10.24 3.03
C VAL A 184 -6.44 11.69 2.83
N PRO A 185 -6.73 12.66 3.73
CA PRO A 185 -6.33 14.05 3.53
C PRO A 185 -4.81 14.24 3.49
N VAL A 186 -4.07 13.45 4.25
CA VAL A 186 -2.60 13.58 4.32
C VAL A 186 -1.89 12.84 3.19
N THR A 187 -2.52 11.84 2.58
CA THR A 187 -1.90 10.99 1.53
C THR A 187 -2.35 11.37 0.12
N VAL A 188 -3.66 11.56 -0.09
CA VAL A 188 -4.26 11.67 -1.43
C VAL A 188 -4.44 13.13 -1.86
N VAL A 189 -4.81 14.01 -0.93
CA VAL A 189 -5.04 15.42 -1.24
C VAL A 189 -3.70 16.14 -1.49
N PRO A 190 -3.60 17.04 -2.50
CA PRO A 190 -2.42 17.87 -2.82
C PRO A 190 -1.63 18.34 -1.62
#